data_AF-A0A5P2D9I8-F1
#
_entry.id   AF-A0A5P2D9I8-F1
#
_cell.length_a   1.000
_cell.length_b   1.000
_cell.length_c   1.000
_cell.angle_alpha   90.00
_cell.angle_beta   90.00
_cell.angle_gamma   90.00
#
_symmetry.space_group_name_H-M   'P 1'
#
loop_
_entity.id
_entity.type
_entity.pdbx_description
1 polymer ?
#
loop_
_entity_poly.entity_id
_entity_poly.type
_entity_poly.pdbx_seq_one_letter_code
_entity_poly.pdbx_strand_id
1 'polypeptide(L)'
;MAADTAPVKLTEGEKSFVEKVAQYYYENDGMPHDRGRVVGWMMICDPAAQTAGQIAEVLGVPRAAIDRIVDQLTPENDPVSVFERTGSLTEDYTIRLRENSWAPKVRGIFSEFPDFHRVARAGLDGLRAEGAAEERLLRLSNMERFLAFVSAEMPAILERYEKQKSAGQAG
;
A
#
# COMPACT_ATOMS: atom_id res chain seq x y z
N MET A 1 0.72 -36.20 16.17
CA MET A 1 0.88 -35.42 17.42
C MET A 1 0.36 -34.03 17.13
N ALA A 2 -0.87 -33.73 17.52
CA ALA A 2 -1.43 -32.39 17.42
C ALA A 2 -0.85 -31.58 18.59
N ALA A 3 -0.03 -30.57 18.29
CA ALA A 3 0.40 -29.62 19.29
C ALA A 3 -0.82 -28.75 19.65
N ASP A 4 -1.36 -28.99 20.84
CA ASP A 4 -2.28 -28.12 21.55
C ASP A 4 -1.58 -26.76 21.73
N THR A 5 -1.86 -25.85 20.80
CA THR A 5 -1.30 -24.51 20.82
C THR A 5 -2.41 -23.62 21.35
N ALA A 6 -2.25 -23.12 22.58
CA ALA A 6 -3.19 -22.18 23.17
C ALA A 6 -3.45 -21.03 22.19
N PRO A 7 -4.69 -20.49 22.13
CA PRO A 7 -5.03 -19.44 21.19
C PRO A 7 -4.09 -18.25 21.40
N VAL A 8 -3.38 -17.87 20.34
CA VAL A 8 -2.41 -16.78 20.37
C VAL A 8 -3.17 -15.49 20.65
N LYS A 9 -3.07 -15.01 21.90
CA LYS A 9 -3.64 -13.72 22.31
C LYS A 9 -2.59 -12.64 22.13
N LEU A 10 -2.97 -11.59 21.40
CA LEU A 10 -2.22 -10.35 21.34
C LEU A 10 -1.89 -9.86 22.74
N THR A 11 -0.64 -9.47 22.94
CA THR A 11 -0.24 -8.63 24.08
C THR A 11 -0.95 -7.29 24.02
N GLU A 12 -1.02 -6.58 25.14
CA GLU A 12 -1.66 -5.26 25.19
C GLU A 12 -0.96 -4.25 24.27
N GLY A 13 0.36 -4.36 24.11
CA GLY A 13 1.14 -3.52 23.21
C GLY A 13 0.78 -3.75 21.74
N GLU A 14 0.73 -5.01 21.31
CA GLU A 14 0.35 -5.38 19.94
C GLU A 14 -1.09 -4.98 19.64
N LYS A 15 -2.02 -5.26 20.56
CA LYS A 15 -3.42 -4.85 20.43
C LYS A 15 -3.55 -3.33 20.31
N SER A 16 -2.87 -2.57 21.17
CA SER A 16 -2.89 -1.11 21.07
C SER A 16 -2.34 -0.60 19.74
N PHE A 17 -1.30 -1.23 19.20
CA PHE A 17 -0.74 -0.84 17.90
C PHE A 17 -1.72 -1.15 16.76
N VAL A 18 -2.25 -2.38 16.72
CA VAL A 18 -3.23 -2.85 15.73
C VAL A 18 -4.45 -1.93 15.67
N GLU A 19 -5.01 -1.56 16.83
CA GLU A 19 -6.16 -0.65 16.89
C GLU A 19 -5.81 0.77 16.45
N LYS A 20 -4.62 1.29 16.78
CA LYS A 20 -4.19 2.61 16.31
C LYS A 20 -4.00 2.65 14.80
N VAL A 21 -3.47 1.58 14.21
CA VAL A 21 -3.38 1.45 12.74
C VAL A 21 -4.77 1.43 12.13
N ALA A 22 -5.70 0.65 12.71
CA ALA A 22 -7.08 0.62 12.25
C ALA A 22 -7.76 1.99 12.30
N GLN A 23 -7.57 2.74 13.38
CA GLN A 23 -8.09 4.10 13.52
C GLN A 23 -7.50 5.05 12.48
N TYR A 24 -6.18 5.03 12.29
CA TYR A 24 -5.48 5.88 11.33
C TYR A 24 -6.02 5.68 9.90
N TYR A 25 -6.17 4.42 9.47
CA TYR A 25 -6.69 4.12 8.13
C TYR A 25 -8.18 4.43 7.97
N TYR A 26 -8.96 4.29 9.04
CA TYR A 26 -10.37 4.67 9.02
C TYR A 26 -10.54 6.19 8.84
N GLU A 27 -9.80 6.99 9.60
CA GLU A 27 -9.89 8.46 9.58
C GLU A 27 -9.42 9.06 8.25
N ASN A 28 -8.34 8.53 7.67
CA ASN A 28 -7.72 9.12 6.49
C ASN A 28 -8.29 8.60 5.17
N ASP A 29 -8.60 7.30 5.10
CA ASP A 29 -8.93 6.61 3.85
C ASP A 29 -10.36 6.06 3.84
N GLY A 30 -11.13 6.24 4.92
CA GLY A 30 -12.46 5.66 5.08
C GLY A 30 -12.45 4.13 5.13
N MET A 31 -11.28 3.54 5.39
CA MET A 31 -11.07 2.10 5.32
C MET A 31 -11.75 1.38 6.50
N PRO A 32 -12.42 0.24 6.30
CA PRO A 32 -13.00 -0.53 7.41
C PRO A 32 -11.95 -0.93 8.45
N HIS A 33 -12.29 -0.83 9.74
CA HIS A 33 -11.38 -1.14 10.85
C HIS A 33 -10.73 -2.52 10.72
N ASP A 34 -11.47 -3.56 10.35
CA ASP A 34 -10.92 -4.92 10.25
C ASP A 34 -9.81 -5.01 9.19
N ARG A 35 -9.90 -4.25 8.10
CA ARG A 35 -8.82 -4.17 7.11
C ARG A 35 -7.59 -3.50 7.71
N GLY A 36 -7.77 -2.40 8.43
CA GLY A 36 -6.67 -1.74 9.15
C GLY A 36 -6.06 -2.61 10.26
N ARG A 37 -6.85 -3.45 10.93
CA ARG A 37 -6.37 -4.41 11.92
C ARG A 37 -5.48 -5.49 11.29
N VAL A 38 -5.89 -6.03 10.15
CA VAL A 38 -5.06 -6.99 9.39
C VAL A 38 -3.75 -6.34 8.98
N VAL A 39 -3.78 -5.12 8.42
CA VAL A 39 -2.56 -4.39 8.06
C VAL A 39 -1.67 -4.18 9.28
N GLY A 40 -2.22 -3.69 10.39
CA GLY A 40 -1.48 -3.45 11.62
C GLY A 40 -0.86 -4.72 12.20
N TRP A 41 -1.56 -5.84 12.17
CA TRP A 41 -1.03 -7.12 12.64
C TRP A 41 0.13 -7.60 11.76
N MET A 42 -0.04 -7.55 10.43
CA MET A 42 1.01 -7.99 9.49
C MET A 42 2.28 -7.12 9.54
N MET A 43 2.25 -5.94 10.15
CA MET A 43 3.43 -5.11 10.38
C MET A 43 4.30 -5.58 11.55
N ILE A 44 3.74 -6.36 12.49
CA ILE A 44 4.39 -6.71 13.75
C ILE A 44 4.39 -8.22 14.06
N CYS A 45 3.66 -9.02 13.30
CA CYS A 45 3.51 -10.45 13.55
C CYS A 45 4.85 -11.19 13.47
N ASP A 46 5.03 -12.15 14.37
CA ASP A 46 6.15 -13.10 14.36
C ASP A 46 5.57 -14.52 14.42
N PRO A 47 5.82 -15.39 13.42
CA PRO A 47 6.63 -15.17 12.22
C PRO A 47 5.99 -14.18 11.22
N ALA A 48 6.83 -13.50 10.41
CA ALA A 48 6.39 -12.50 9.42
C ALA A 48 5.43 -13.03 8.35
N ALA A 49 5.47 -14.34 8.11
CA ALA A 49 4.54 -15.05 7.23
C ALA A 49 3.45 -15.71 8.08
N GLN A 50 2.20 -15.34 7.84
CA GLN A 50 1.03 -15.79 8.59
C GLN A 50 0.03 -16.47 7.66
N THR A 51 -0.54 -17.60 8.07
CA THR A 51 -1.69 -18.18 7.35
C THR A 51 -2.95 -17.39 7.64
N ALA A 52 -3.91 -17.40 6.72
CA ALA A 52 -5.17 -16.71 6.98
C ALA A 52 -5.99 -17.34 8.12
N GLY A 53 -5.75 -18.61 8.47
CA GLY A 53 -6.28 -19.23 9.69
C GLY A 53 -5.71 -18.58 10.95
N GLN A 54 -4.38 -18.39 11.01
CA GLN A 54 -3.71 -17.73 12.13
C GLN A 54 -4.20 -16.28 12.31
N ILE A 55 -4.36 -15.54 11.22
CA ILE A 55 -4.85 -14.15 11.27
C ILE A 55 -6.29 -14.11 11.79
N ALA A 56 -7.15 -15.00 11.30
CA ALA A 56 -8.54 -15.09 11.74
C ALA A 56 -8.64 -15.37 13.24
N GLU A 57 -7.81 -16.28 13.74
CA GLU A 57 -7.74 -16.63 15.16
C GLU A 57 -7.24 -15.47 16.02
N VAL A 58 -6.09 -14.89 15.67
CA VAL A 58 -5.44 -13.81 16.45
C VAL A 58 -6.32 -12.57 16.54
N LEU A 59 -6.96 -12.19 15.42
CA LEU A 59 -7.80 -10.99 15.35
C LEU A 59 -9.24 -11.25 15.76
N GLY A 60 -9.66 -12.51 15.92
CA GLY A 60 -11.05 -12.87 16.19
C GLY A 60 -12.01 -12.50 15.06
N VAL A 61 -11.50 -12.43 13.82
CA VAL A 61 -12.26 -12.04 12.62
C VAL A 61 -12.58 -13.29 11.79
N PRO A 62 -13.80 -13.45 11.25
CA PRO A 62 -14.14 -14.62 10.45
C PRO A 62 -13.22 -14.80 9.25
N ARG A 63 -12.85 -16.06 8.93
CA ARG A 63 -11.97 -16.40 7.80
C ARG A 63 -12.40 -15.76 6.48
N ALA A 64 -13.69 -15.81 6.16
CA ALA A 64 -14.22 -15.20 4.93
C ALA A 64 -14.01 -13.68 4.86
N ALA A 65 -13.93 -12.97 5.99
CA ALA A 65 -13.59 -11.56 6.02
C ALA A 65 -12.08 -11.34 5.80
N ILE A 66 -11.24 -12.19 6.38
CA ILE A 66 -9.78 -12.19 6.10
C ILE A 66 -9.54 -12.39 4.61
N ASP A 67 -10.22 -13.35 3.97
CA ASP A 67 -10.06 -13.62 2.53
C ASP A 67 -10.38 -12.41 1.67
N ARG A 68 -11.49 -11.71 1.95
CA ARG A 68 -11.85 -10.48 1.23
C ARG A 68 -10.85 -9.35 1.46
N ILE A 69 -10.34 -9.23 2.67
CA ILE A 69 -9.35 -8.21 3.01
C ILE A 69 -8.03 -8.49 2.29
N VAL A 70 -7.55 -9.74 2.37
CA VAL A 70 -6.29 -10.14 1.74
C VAL A 70 -6.36 -10.00 0.23
N ASP A 71 -7.47 -10.39 -0.40
CA ASP A 71 -7.66 -10.20 -1.84
C ASP A 71 -7.46 -8.74 -2.28
N GLN A 72 -7.97 -7.79 -1.48
CA GLN A 72 -7.76 -6.35 -1.72
C GLN A 72 -6.34 -5.87 -1.41
N LEU A 73 -5.62 -6.53 -0.49
CA LEU A 73 -4.26 -6.20 -0.11
C LEU A 73 -3.21 -6.81 -1.06
N THR A 74 -3.55 -7.89 -1.76
CA THR A 74 -2.68 -8.57 -2.72
C THR A 74 -3.34 -8.67 -4.10
N PRO A 75 -3.53 -7.54 -4.82
CA PRO A 75 -4.08 -7.57 -6.16
C PRO A 75 -3.16 -8.39 -7.09
N GLU A 76 -3.73 -9.32 -7.85
CA GLU A 76 -2.95 -10.25 -8.71
C GLU A 76 -2.08 -9.54 -9.76
N ASN A 77 -2.44 -8.31 -10.14
CA ASN A 77 -1.75 -7.50 -11.15
C ASN A 77 -0.93 -6.33 -10.55
N ASP A 78 -0.67 -6.32 -9.23
CA ASP A 78 0.14 -5.28 -8.59
C ASP A 78 1.52 -5.84 -8.14
N PRO A 79 2.54 -5.83 -9.02
CA PRO A 79 3.87 -6.33 -8.68
C PRO A 79 4.59 -5.48 -7.62
N VAL A 80 4.07 -4.28 -7.32
CA VAL A 80 4.61 -3.39 -6.29
C VAL A 80 3.78 -3.43 -5.00
N SER A 81 2.82 -4.36 -4.88
CA SER A 81 2.04 -4.51 -3.66
C SER A 81 2.96 -4.71 -2.44
N VAL A 82 2.58 -4.05 -1.34
CA VAL A 82 3.31 -4.13 -0.08
C VAL A 82 3.17 -5.49 0.58
N PHE A 83 2.10 -6.22 0.27
CA PHE A 83 1.86 -7.57 0.74
C PHE A 83 2.11 -8.60 -0.36
N GLU A 84 2.52 -9.80 0.06
CA GLU A 84 2.65 -10.96 -0.79
C GLU A 84 1.78 -12.08 -0.26
N ARG A 85 0.96 -12.68 -1.13
CA ARG A 85 0.20 -13.91 -0.86
C ARG A 85 0.85 -15.07 -1.58
N THR A 86 1.02 -16.19 -0.89
CA THR A 86 1.39 -17.49 -1.47
C THR A 86 0.24 -18.46 -1.27
N GLY A 87 -0.31 -18.94 -2.37
CA GLY A 87 -1.48 -19.81 -2.39
C GLY A 87 -2.77 -19.11 -2.86
N SER A 88 -3.80 -19.93 -3.05
CA SER A 88 -5.16 -19.52 -3.45
C SER A 88 -6.03 -19.15 -2.24
N LEU A 89 -7.02 -18.27 -2.43
CA LEU A 89 -8.00 -17.96 -1.38
C LEU A 89 -8.84 -19.16 -0.94
N THR A 90 -8.92 -20.21 -1.78
CA THR A 90 -9.67 -21.44 -1.50
C THR A 90 -8.95 -22.38 -0.55
N GLU A 91 -7.67 -22.14 -0.26
CA GLU A 91 -6.83 -22.93 0.65
C GLU A 91 -6.36 -22.08 1.84
N ASP A 92 -5.65 -22.67 2.79
CA ASP A 92 -5.00 -21.92 3.87
C ASP A 92 -3.71 -21.26 3.37
N TYR A 93 -3.86 -20.23 2.53
CA TYR A 93 -2.75 -19.45 2.00
C TYR A 93 -1.99 -18.71 3.10
N THR A 94 -0.77 -18.31 2.75
CA THR A 94 0.09 -17.48 3.60
C THR A 94 0.18 -16.07 3.05
N ILE A 95 0.15 -15.07 3.92
CA ILE A 95 0.43 -13.67 3.60
C ILE A 95 1.61 -13.18 4.42
N ARG A 96 2.42 -12.29 3.84
CA ARG A 96 3.49 -11.56 4.54
C ARG A 96 3.60 -10.13 4.07
N LEU A 97 4.05 -9.24 4.95
CA LEU A 97 4.53 -7.91 4.55
C LEU A 97 5.90 -8.08 3.89
N ARG A 98 6.09 -7.53 2.68
CA ARG A 98 7.39 -7.53 2.00
C ARG A 98 8.34 -6.58 2.73
N GLU A 99 9.52 -7.05 3.11
CA GLU A 99 10.52 -6.27 3.88
C GLU A 99 10.93 -4.95 3.22
N ASN A 100 10.89 -4.88 1.87
CA ASN A 100 11.43 -3.76 1.10
C ASN A 100 10.44 -3.20 0.06
N SER A 101 9.14 -3.27 0.33
CA SER A 101 8.11 -2.92 -0.66
C SER A 101 7.75 -1.44 -0.74
N TRP A 102 8.05 -0.64 0.28
CA TRP A 102 7.62 0.77 0.30
C TRP A 102 8.26 1.60 -0.82
N ALA A 103 9.57 1.49 -1.05
CA ALA A 103 10.23 2.23 -2.13
C ALA A 103 9.74 1.79 -3.53
N PRO A 104 9.64 0.48 -3.85
CA PRO A 104 8.98 0.02 -5.07
C PRO A 104 7.53 0.48 -5.22
N LYS A 105 6.73 0.48 -4.13
CA LYS A 105 5.34 0.95 -4.15
C LYS A 105 5.26 2.43 -4.51
N VAL A 106 6.05 3.26 -3.83
CA VAL A 106 6.17 4.70 -4.12
C VAL A 106 6.61 4.90 -5.57
N ARG A 107 7.63 4.16 -6.04
CA ARG A 107 8.09 4.20 -7.44
C ARG A 107 6.97 3.87 -8.42
N GLY A 108 6.18 2.83 -8.14
CA GLY A 108 5.04 2.43 -8.97
C GLY A 108 3.98 3.54 -9.06
N ILE A 109 3.58 4.12 -7.92
CA ILE A 109 2.61 5.23 -7.87
C ILE A 109 3.05 6.40 -8.76
N PHE A 110 4.34 6.78 -8.69
CA PHE A 110 4.85 7.92 -9.46
C PHE A 110 5.21 7.56 -10.91
N SER A 111 5.29 6.28 -11.27
CA SER A 111 5.62 5.87 -12.63
C SER A 111 4.56 6.26 -13.67
N GLU A 112 3.31 6.46 -13.23
CA GLU A 112 2.19 6.88 -14.10
C GLU A 112 2.16 8.40 -14.36
N PHE A 113 2.83 9.18 -13.51
CA PHE A 113 2.76 10.65 -13.54
C PHE A 113 3.33 11.26 -14.83
N PRO A 114 4.46 10.78 -15.38
CA PRO A 114 4.96 11.27 -16.66
C PRO A 114 3.98 11.07 -17.81
N ASP A 115 3.25 9.96 -17.81
CA ASP A 115 2.29 9.61 -18.85
C ASP A 115 1.04 10.48 -18.73
N PHE A 116 0.50 10.61 -17.52
CA PHE A 116 -0.64 11.47 -17.28
C PHE A 116 -0.32 12.96 -17.49
N HIS A 117 0.89 13.40 -17.16
CA HIS A 117 1.39 14.74 -17.51
C HIS A 117 1.34 15.00 -19.01
N ARG A 118 1.77 14.04 -19.86
CA ARG A 118 1.68 14.18 -21.33
C ARG A 118 0.24 14.33 -21.81
N VAL A 119 -0.69 13.56 -21.23
CA VAL A 119 -2.12 13.66 -21.54
C VAL A 119 -2.68 15.02 -21.13
N ALA A 120 -2.39 15.47 -19.91
CA ALA A 120 -2.84 16.76 -19.39
C ALA A 120 -2.32 17.93 -20.24
N ARG A 121 -1.06 17.88 -20.65
CA ARG A 121 -0.44 18.88 -21.52
C ARG A 121 -1.09 18.92 -22.91
N ALA A 122 -1.29 17.77 -23.54
CA ALA A 122 -1.97 17.70 -24.83
C ALA A 122 -3.41 18.25 -24.76
N GLY A 123 -4.14 17.92 -23.69
CA GLY A 123 -5.47 18.47 -23.44
C GLY A 123 -5.46 19.99 -23.24
N LEU A 124 -4.46 20.51 -22.52
CA LEU A 124 -4.31 21.96 -22.32
C LEU A 124 -4.06 22.69 -23.64
N ASP A 125 -3.21 22.14 -24.50
CA ASP A 125 -2.89 22.72 -25.81
C ASP A 125 -4.10 22.71 -26.75
N GLY A 126 -4.86 21.61 -26.78
CA GLY A 126 -6.10 21.52 -27.55
C GLY A 126 -7.16 22.51 -27.09
N LEU A 127 -7.42 22.58 -25.78
CA LEU A 127 -8.40 23.53 -25.21
C LEU A 127 -8.01 24.99 -25.44
N ARG A 128 -6.71 25.30 -25.40
CA ARG A 128 -6.21 26.63 -25.72
C ARG A 128 -6.45 26.97 -27.19
N ALA A 129 -6.22 26.03 -28.11
CA ALA A 129 -6.47 26.23 -29.54
C ALA A 129 -7.95 26.48 -29.86
N GLU A 130 -8.86 25.91 -29.08
CA GLU A 130 -10.31 26.11 -29.19
C GLU A 130 -10.82 27.40 -28.50
N GLY A 131 -9.94 28.17 -27.86
CA GLY A 131 -10.32 29.40 -27.16
C GLY A 131 -11.11 29.16 -25.88
N ALA A 132 -10.84 28.06 -25.16
CA ALA A 132 -11.46 27.79 -23.87
C ALA A 132 -11.17 28.90 -22.85
N ALA A 133 -12.13 29.13 -21.93
CA ALA A 133 -12.03 30.16 -20.91
C ALA A 133 -10.81 29.95 -19.98
N GLU A 134 -10.16 31.04 -19.60
CA GLU A 134 -8.90 31.02 -18.82
C GLU A 134 -9.04 30.29 -17.48
N GLU A 135 -10.18 30.44 -16.80
CA GLU A 135 -10.43 29.75 -15.52
C GLU A 135 -10.42 28.21 -15.68
N ARG A 136 -10.90 27.70 -16.82
CA ARG A 136 -10.86 26.27 -17.14
C ARG A 136 -9.44 25.80 -17.41
N LEU A 137 -8.65 26.59 -18.14
CA LEU A 137 -7.24 26.31 -18.41
C LEU A 137 -6.40 26.38 -17.12
N LEU A 138 -6.75 27.25 -16.18
CA LEU A 138 -6.00 27.45 -14.95
C LEU A 138 -5.96 26.19 -14.07
N ARG A 139 -7.11 25.53 -13.85
CA ARG A 139 -7.14 24.29 -13.03
C ARG A 139 -6.31 23.16 -13.66
N LEU A 140 -6.40 23.01 -14.98
CA LEU A 140 -5.64 22.00 -15.71
C LEU A 140 -4.13 22.31 -15.72
N SER A 141 -3.76 23.58 -15.94
CA SER A 141 -2.35 24.01 -15.95
C SER A 141 -1.69 23.93 -14.57
N ASN A 142 -2.44 24.15 -13.48
CA ASN A 142 -1.94 23.95 -12.12
C ASN A 142 -1.60 22.48 -11.85
N MET A 143 -2.50 21.57 -12.26
CA MET A 143 -2.27 20.13 -12.12
C MET A 143 -1.12 19.65 -13.01
N GLU A 144 -1.10 20.06 -14.29
CA GLU A 144 -0.04 19.70 -15.25
C GLU A 144 1.33 20.14 -14.75
N ARG A 145 1.46 21.37 -14.26
CA ARG A 145 2.72 21.90 -13.71
C ARG A 145 3.21 21.11 -12.50
N PHE A 146 2.28 20.72 -11.61
CA PHE A 146 2.62 19.89 -10.46
C PHE A 146 3.12 18.50 -10.90
N LEU A 147 2.41 17.85 -11.82
CA LEU A 147 2.82 16.56 -12.36
C LEU A 147 4.18 16.63 -13.06
N ALA A 148 4.45 17.73 -13.78
CA ALA A 148 5.75 17.97 -14.42
C ALA A 148 6.89 18.02 -13.39
N PHE A 149 6.70 18.79 -12.31
CA PHE A 149 7.69 18.93 -11.24
C PHE A 149 7.94 17.59 -10.53
N VAL A 150 6.87 16.91 -10.09
CA VAL A 150 6.99 15.63 -9.37
C VAL A 150 7.64 14.57 -10.24
N SER A 151 7.27 14.49 -11.52
CA SER A 151 7.87 13.53 -12.45
C SER A 151 9.39 13.73 -12.62
N ALA A 152 9.88 14.97 -12.51
CA ALA A 152 11.29 15.29 -12.60
C ALA A 152 12.06 14.97 -11.30
N GLU A 153 11.45 15.24 -10.14
CA GLU A 153 12.13 15.12 -8.84
C GLU A 153 12.11 13.69 -8.26
N MET A 154 11.02 12.94 -8.46
CA MET A 154 10.82 11.64 -7.82
C MET A 154 11.94 10.62 -8.11
N PRO A 155 12.47 10.48 -9.34
CA PRO A 155 13.59 9.58 -9.60
C PRO A 155 14.81 9.86 -8.72
N ALA A 156 15.19 11.14 -8.56
CA ALA A 156 16.34 11.54 -7.76
C ALA A 156 16.11 11.34 -6.25
N ILE A 157 14.88 11.54 -5.77
CA ILE A 157 14.51 11.23 -4.38
C ILE A 157 14.70 9.74 -4.10
N LEU A 158 14.18 8.86 -4.95
CA LEU A 158 14.28 7.42 -4.78
C LEU A 158 15.72 6.92 -4.87
N GLU A 159 16.50 7.44 -5.82
CA GLU A 159 17.92 7.08 -5.95
C GLU A 159 18.72 7.45 -4.69
N ARG A 160 18.47 8.62 -4.10
CA ARG A 160 19.14 9.04 -2.85
C ARG A 160 18.78 8.12 -1.69
N TYR A 161 17.51 7.73 -1.56
CA TYR A 161 17.07 6.79 -0.52
C TYR A 161 17.75 5.43 -0.67
N GLU A 162 17.83 4.91 -1.91
CA GLU A 162 18.50 3.63 -2.19
C GLU A 162 20.01 3.68 -1.86
N LYS A 163 20.69 4.78 -2.18
CA LYS A 163 22.11 4.98 -1.81
C LYS A 163 22.33 5.00 -0.30
N GLN A 164 21.49 5.70 0.46
CA GLN A 164 21.58 5.75 1.92
C GLN A 164 21.33 4.39 2.57
N LYS A 165 20.32 3.66 2.09
CA LYS A 165 20.02 2.31 2.58
C LYS A 165 21.19 1.35 2.37
N SER A 166 21.79 1.35 1.18
CA SER A 166 22.95 0.49 0.88
C SER A 166 24.18 0.84 1.72
N ALA A 167 24.38 2.12 2.04
CA ALA A 167 25.48 2.56 2.92
C ALA A 167 25.26 2.18 4.39
N GLY A 168 24.00 2.20 4.87
CA GLY A 168 23.65 1.81 6.24
C GLY A 168 23.58 0.30 6.49
N GLN A 169 23.53 -0.54 5.45
CA GLN A 169 23.60 -2.00 5.57
C GLN A 169 25.04 -2.56 5.48
N ALA A 170 26.01 -1.74 5.11
CA ALA A 170 27.42 -2.11 4.95
C ALA A 170 28.32 -1.72 6.14
N GLY A 171 27.74 -1.23 7.23
CA GLY A 171 28.43 -0.89 8.49
C GLY A 171 27.75 -1.56 9.67
#